data_AF-A0A8T0CUX9-F1
#
_entry.id   AF-A0A8T0CUX9-F1
#
_cell.length_a   1.000
_cell.length_b   1.000
_cell.length_c   1.000
_cell.angle_alpha   90.00
_cell.angle_beta   90.00
_cell.angle_gamma   90.00
#
_symmetry.space_group_name_H-M   'P 1'
#
loop_
_entity.id
_entity.type
_entity.pdbx_description
1 polymer ?
#
loop_
_entity_poly.entity_id
_entity_poly.type
_entity_poly.pdbx_seq_one_letter_code
_entity_poly.pdbx_strand_id
1 'polypeptide(L)'
;MALRSGVQLSPLHLSTNSRGAYFCYIGLAFDILWDLLTGEEHLYHFANVKGLSPASIKSVVDKSLAEVRLTEAGRVRAGSYSGGMKQRLSVAIALIGDPKLVVLDECTTGMDPITRRHVWDIIEDGKKGCAIILTTHSIEEADILSDRIGIMAKGRCRCIGTSIRLKSRFGTGFITNVSFTASNGASPPGGDVVSKTDQEAVKKFFKTHLDIVPKEENETFLIFVIPHDREALLTLINPIANTYLFGLKFFAELQDKRGEFGIAHIQLGLMTLEEVFLNIAKRAELENAAAEQRLATLTLTSGTSLQIPVGARSVGIPGTESAENSRGVMVEVYWHQDDPGALCISGHSSEMPIPPSVQLPATSVANMRRSFLGPTGPVHGVMLDSDQITTAYPQ
;
A
#
# COMPACT_ATOMS: atom_id res chain seq x y z
N MET A 1 4.36 15.43 -0.22
CA MET A 1 4.65 15.33 -1.67
C MET A 1 4.39 16.68 -2.33
N ALA A 2 5.41 17.43 -2.78
CA ALA A 2 5.16 18.68 -3.51
C ALA A 2 4.58 18.34 -4.89
N LEU A 3 3.33 18.75 -5.14
CA LEU A 3 2.65 18.68 -6.44
C LEU A 3 3.40 19.55 -7.47
N ARG A 4 4.53 19.06 -7.99
CA ARG A 4 5.34 19.74 -9.02
C ARG A 4 5.14 19.19 -10.43
N SER A 5 4.23 18.23 -10.64
CA SER A 5 3.91 17.73 -11.98
C SER A 5 2.41 17.71 -12.26
N GLY A 6 1.99 18.71 -13.06
CA GLY A 6 1.06 18.48 -14.17
C GLY A 6 -0.37 18.05 -13.90
N VAL A 7 -0.91 18.15 -12.68
CA VAL A 7 -2.36 18.07 -12.49
C VAL A 7 -2.95 19.44 -12.80
N GLN A 8 -3.29 19.65 -14.08
CA GLN A 8 -4.18 20.72 -14.48
C GLN A 8 -5.55 20.38 -13.90
N LEU A 9 -5.85 20.91 -12.72
CA LEU A 9 -7.25 21.04 -12.29
C LEU A 9 -7.91 21.83 -13.42
N SER A 10 -8.72 21.16 -14.24
CA SER A 10 -9.70 21.87 -15.06
C SER A 10 -10.39 22.86 -14.13
N PRO A 11 -10.56 24.13 -14.53
CA PRO A 11 -11.15 25.10 -13.64
C PRO A 11 -12.56 24.63 -13.36
N LEU A 12 -12.74 23.91 -12.24
CA LEU A 12 -13.88 24.12 -11.37
C LEU A 12 -14.04 25.63 -11.39
N HIS A 13 -15.18 26.07 -11.92
CA HIS A 13 -15.54 27.46 -12.08
C HIS A 13 -15.55 28.10 -10.68
N LEU A 14 -14.38 28.34 -10.12
CA LEU A 14 -14.06 29.15 -8.96
C LEU A 14 -14.13 30.61 -9.42
N SER A 15 -15.13 30.94 -10.24
CA SER A 15 -15.56 32.31 -10.42
C SER A 15 -16.00 32.76 -9.04
N THR A 16 -15.13 33.49 -8.34
CA THR A 16 -15.32 34.87 -7.84
C THR A 16 -16.74 35.41 -7.66
N ASN A 17 -17.77 34.58 -7.50
CA ASN A 17 -19.17 34.99 -7.48
C ASN A 17 -20.05 34.23 -6.47
N SER A 18 -19.46 33.59 -5.47
CA SER A 18 -20.20 33.22 -4.27
C SER A 18 -19.50 33.77 -3.03
N ARG A 19 -20.12 34.79 -2.42
CA ARG A 19 -19.72 35.47 -1.17
C ARG A 19 -19.77 34.55 0.07
N GLY A 20 -19.43 33.27 -0.05
CA GLY A 20 -19.59 32.31 1.03
C GLY A 20 -19.00 30.91 0.80
N ALA A 21 -18.02 30.78 -0.10
CA ALA A 21 -17.20 29.58 -0.21
C ALA A 21 -15.77 29.94 0.21
N TYR A 22 -15.53 30.00 1.52
CA TYR A 22 -14.19 30.19 2.04
C TYR A 22 -13.38 28.92 1.76
N PHE A 23 -12.50 29.01 0.78
CA PHE A 23 -11.49 28.00 0.48
C PHE A 23 -10.29 28.25 1.41
N CYS A 24 -10.01 27.32 2.31
CA CYS A 24 -8.85 27.43 3.20
C CYS A 24 -7.86 26.32 2.87
N TYR A 25 -6.73 26.69 2.27
CA TYR A 25 -5.57 25.82 2.07
C TYR A 25 -4.59 26.07 3.20
N ILE A 26 -4.32 25.06 4.03
CA ILE A 26 -3.27 25.12 5.04
C ILE A 26 -2.30 23.97 4.81
N GLY A 27 -1.13 24.33 4.28
CA GLY A 27 0.04 23.46 4.29
C GLY A 27 0.72 23.58 5.65
N LEU A 28 0.47 22.63 6.54
CA LEU A 28 0.94 22.67 7.93
C LEU A 28 2.45 22.44 8.10
N ALA A 29 3.14 22.10 7.01
CA ALA A 29 4.60 21.98 6.97
C ALA A 29 5.34 23.33 7.06
N PHE A 30 4.65 24.46 6.83
CA PHE A 30 5.17 25.81 7.10
C PHE A 30 4.36 26.44 8.22
N ASP A 31 5.04 26.80 9.32
CA ASP A 31 4.39 27.42 10.48
C ASP A 31 3.84 28.81 10.07
N ILE A 32 2.52 28.90 9.88
CA ILE A 32 1.80 30.16 9.55
C ILE A 32 1.70 31.04 10.82
N LEU A 33 2.14 30.54 11.97
CA LEU A 33 2.00 31.21 13.24
C LEU A 33 3.09 32.27 13.44
N TRP A 34 2.67 33.43 13.94
CA TRP A 34 3.54 34.49 14.38
C TRP A 34 3.88 34.30 15.87
N ASP A 35 5.15 34.09 16.19
CA ASP A 35 5.58 33.82 17.57
C ASP A 35 5.19 34.92 18.59
N LEU A 36 5.01 36.16 18.12
CA LEU A 36 4.64 37.31 18.95
C LEU A 36 3.16 37.36 19.30
N LEU A 37 2.29 36.78 18.48
CA LEU A 37 0.84 36.79 18.67
C LEU A 37 0.40 35.64 19.57
N THR A 38 -0.63 35.89 20.37
CA THR A 38 -1.30 34.87 21.18
C THR A 38 -2.20 33.99 20.32
N GLY A 39 -2.54 32.78 20.79
CA GLY A 39 -3.46 31.90 20.07
C GLY A 39 -4.83 32.55 19.80
N GLU A 40 -5.33 33.32 20.77
CA GLU A 40 -6.55 34.13 20.66
C GLU A 40 -6.39 35.17 19.53
N GLU A 41 -5.32 35.97 19.54
CA GLU A 41 -5.06 36.99 18.52
C GLU A 41 -4.94 36.41 17.10
N HIS A 42 -4.34 35.22 16.94
CA HIS A 42 -4.32 34.52 15.65
C HIS A 42 -5.72 34.25 15.14
N LEU A 43 -6.58 33.68 15.98
CA LEU A 43 -7.94 33.34 15.59
C LEU A 43 -8.77 34.60 15.31
N TYR A 44 -8.61 35.66 16.09
CA TYR A 44 -9.20 36.96 15.78
C TYR A 44 -8.73 37.48 14.42
N HIS A 45 -7.43 37.39 14.12
CA HIS A 45 -6.87 37.85 12.86
C HIS A 45 -7.46 37.08 11.67
N PHE A 46 -7.42 35.75 11.71
CA PHE A 46 -7.95 34.91 10.64
C PHE A 46 -9.48 34.99 10.51
N ALA A 47 -10.21 35.19 11.61
CA ALA A 47 -11.65 35.45 11.59
C ALA A 47 -11.99 36.73 10.81
N ASN A 48 -11.23 37.80 11.04
CA ASN A 48 -11.39 39.06 10.31
C ASN A 48 -11.01 38.93 8.83
N VAL A 49 -9.90 38.26 8.52
CA VAL A 49 -9.46 38.00 7.13
C VAL A 49 -10.51 37.18 6.37
N LYS A 50 -11.14 36.20 7.03
CA LYS A 50 -12.26 35.42 6.49
C LYS A 50 -13.59 36.19 6.47
N GLY A 51 -13.63 37.47 6.84
CA GLY A 51 -14.82 38.31 6.70
C GLY A 51 -15.98 37.94 7.63
N LEU A 52 -15.70 37.31 8.78
CA LEU A 52 -16.73 37.03 9.79
C LEU A 52 -17.29 38.33 10.38
N SER A 53 -18.57 38.32 10.78
CA SER A 53 -19.22 39.50 11.34
C SER A 53 -18.56 39.89 12.68
N PRO A 54 -18.23 41.17 12.93
CA PRO A 54 -17.56 41.57 14.18
C PRO A 54 -18.30 41.14 15.45
N ALA A 55 -19.64 41.07 15.39
CA ALA A 55 -20.48 40.61 16.49
C ALA A 55 -20.31 39.12 16.81
N SER A 56 -19.99 38.28 15.80
CA SER A 56 -19.83 36.84 15.97
C SER A 56 -18.39 36.42 16.25
N ILE A 57 -17.38 37.24 15.90
CA ILE A 57 -15.95 36.85 15.97
C ILE A 57 -15.58 36.33 17.36
N LYS A 58 -15.92 37.07 18.43
CA LYS A 58 -15.58 36.65 19.79
C LYS A 58 -16.12 35.26 20.11
N SER A 59 -17.40 35.02 19.83
CA SER A 59 -18.03 33.72 20.05
C SER A 59 -17.39 32.60 19.23
N VAL A 60 -16.98 32.89 17.99
CA VAL A 60 -16.33 31.91 17.11
C VAL A 60 -14.91 31.60 17.60
N VAL A 61 -14.15 32.61 18.04
CA VAL A 61 -12.80 32.44 18.59
C VAL A 61 -12.83 31.60 19.86
N ASP A 62 -13.74 31.93 20.80
CA ASP A 62 -13.89 31.18 22.05
C ASP A 62 -14.28 29.72 21.77
N LYS A 63 -15.19 29.49 20.81
CA LYS A 63 -15.59 28.15 20.37
C LYS A 63 -14.41 27.39 19.76
N SER A 64 -13.67 27.99 18.83
CA SER A 64 -12.53 27.34 18.18
C SER A 64 -11.42 27.01 19.18
N LEU A 65 -11.12 27.89 20.16
CA LEU A 65 -10.16 27.59 21.23
C LEU A 65 -10.59 26.39 22.08
N ALA A 66 -11.89 26.26 22.35
CA ALA A 66 -12.44 25.13 23.09
C ALA A 66 -12.36 23.81 22.28
N GLU A 67 -12.73 23.85 21.00
CA GLU A 67 -12.67 22.69 20.08
C GLU A 67 -11.25 22.12 20.02
N VAL A 68 -10.23 22.98 19.98
CA VAL A 68 -8.83 22.52 19.93
C VAL A 68 -8.15 22.36 21.29
N ARG A 69 -8.91 22.46 22.38
CA ARG A 69 -8.42 22.34 23.77
C ARG A 69 -7.24 23.28 24.06
N LEU A 70 -7.36 24.55 23.65
CA LEU A 70 -6.40 25.63 23.90
C LEU A 70 -7.00 26.78 24.71
N THR A 71 -8.19 26.64 25.30
CA THR A 71 -8.85 27.71 26.07
C THR A 71 -7.96 28.33 27.15
N GLU A 72 -7.26 27.52 27.94
CA GLU A 72 -6.37 28.00 29.01
C GLU A 72 -5.09 28.65 28.46
N ALA A 73 -4.64 28.21 27.28
CA ALA A 73 -3.44 28.71 26.63
C ALA A 73 -3.73 29.81 25.60
N GLY A 74 -4.99 30.22 25.41
CA GLY A 74 -5.38 31.13 24.33
C GLY A 74 -4.67 32.48 24.39
N ARG A 75 -4.40 32.98 25.60
CA ARG A 75 -3.68 34.25 25.85
C ARG A 75 -2.16 34.10 25.93
N VAL A 76 -1.65 32.89 25.76
CA VAL A 76 -0.21 32.62 25.71
C VAL A 76 0.26 32.82 24.27
N ARG A 77 1.47 33.39 24.11
CA ARG A 77 2.10 33.62 22.80
C ARG A 77 2.38 32.30 22.10
N ALA A 78 2.13 32.25 20.79
CA ALA A 78 2.38 31.06 19.97
C ALA A 78 3.85 30.63 19.97
N GLY A 79 4.80 31.56 20.19
CA GLY A 79 6.22 31.23 20.33
C GLY A 79 6.54 30.34 21.54
N SER A 80 5.67 30.31 22.55
CA SER A 80 5.80 29.45 23.74
C SER A 80 5.00 28.14 23.63
N TYR A 81 4.28 27.92 22.53
CA TYR A 81 3.51 26.71 22.31
C TYR A 81 4.43 25.53 21.98
N SER A 82 4.10 24.35 22.48
CA SER A 82 4.70 23.11 21.98
C SER A 82 4.30 22.88 20.52
N GLY A 83 5.07 22.06 19.79
CA GLY A 83 4.73 21.74 18.40
C GLY A 83 3.29 21.21 18.23
N GLY A 84 2.82 20.41 19.19
CA GLY A 84 1.43 19.93 19.20
C GLY A 84 0.38 21.01 19.47
N MET A 85 0.69 22.01 20.28
CA MET A 85 -0.20 23.17 20.48
C MET A 85 -0.24 24.05 19.24
N LYS A 86 0.92 24.28 18.59
CA LYS A 86 1.01 25.01 17.32
C LYS A 86 0.15 24.36 16.23
N GLN A 87 0.27 23.04 16.05
CA GLN A 87 -0.54 22.34 15.06
C GLN A 87 -2.04 22.39 15.36
N ARG A 88 -2.45 22.22 16.62
CA ARG A 88 -3.85 22.39 17.03
C ARG A 88 -4.38 23.79 16.73
N LEU A 89 -3.58 24.82 16.98
CA LEU A 89 -3.93 26.21 16.61
C LEU A 89 -4.06 26.37 15.09
N SER A 90 -3.16 25.78 14.31
CA SER A 90 -3.23 25.85 12.84
C SER A 90 -4.44 25.13 12.26
N VAL A 91 -4.86 24.00 12.86
CA VAL A 91 -6.13 23.33 12.50
C VAL A 91 -7.33 24.20 12.88
N ALA A 92 -7.30 24.86 14.04
CA ALA A 92 -8.35 25.84 14.41
C ALA A 92 -8.45 26.98 13.38
N ILE A 93 -7.31 27.51 12.91
CA ILE A 93 -7.26 28.54 11.87
C ILE A 93 -7.86 28.02 10.55
N ALA A 94 -7.62 26.74 10.20
CA ALA A 94 -8.21 26.13 9.01
C ALA A 94 -9.75 26.12 9.09
N LEU A 95 -10.27 25.69 10.24
CA LEU A 95 -11.69 25.44 10.49
C LEU A 95 -12.46 26.69 10.92
N ILE A 96 -11.80 27.79 11.30
CA ILE A 96 -12.50 28.98 11.80
C ILE A 96 -13.47 29.54 10.76
N GLY A 97 -14.69 29.83 11.21
CA GLY A 97 -15.76 30.39 10.36
C GLY A 97 -16.53 29.38 9.53
N ASP A 98 -16.53 28.10 9.93
CA ASP A 98 -17.30 27.00 9.31
C ASP A 98 -17.15 26.97 7.77
N PRO A 99 -15.91 26.82 7.25
CA PRO A 99 -15.66 26.80 5.82
C PRO A 99 -16.37 25.62 5.15
N LYS A 100 -16.74 25.79 3.87
CA LYS A 100 -17.34 24.70 3.07
C LYS A 100 -16.31 23.69 2.57
N LEU A 101 -15.06 24.12 2.41
CA LEU A 101 -13.97 23.32 1.87
C LEU A 101 -12.65 23.67 2.55
N VAL A 102 -11.97 22.67 3.10
CA VAL A 102 -10.65 22.78 3.71
C VAL A 102 -9.69 21.79 3.06
N VAL A 103 -8.48 22.23 2.78
CA VAL A 103 -7.38 21.38 2.31
C VAL A 103 -6.29 21.35 3.36
N LEU A 104 -5.99 20.16 3.87
CA LEU A 104 -4.96 19.89 4.87
C LEU A 104 -3.85 19.08 4.22
N ASP A 105 -2.63 19.62 4.19
CA ASP A 105 -1.47 18.94 3.62
C ASP A 105 -0.50 18.45 4.70
N GLU A 106 -0.36 17.12 4.78
CA GLU A 106 0.55 16.37 5.67
C GLU A 106 0.44 16.80 7.14
N CYS A 107 -0.80 16.98 7.60
CA CYS A 107 -1.12 17.71 8.83
C CYS A 107 -0.52 17.12 10.11
N THR A 108 -0.38 15.80 10.20
CA THR A 108 0.09 15.12 11.41
C THR A 108 1.50 14.54 11.31
N THR A 109 2.24 14.91 10.27
CA THR A 109 3.63 14.46 10.07
C THR A 109 4.53 14.96 11.21
N GLY A 110 5.33 14.05 11.76
CA GLY A 110 6.29 14.37 12.82
C GLY A 110 5.67 14.61 14.21
N MET A 111 4.36 14.38 14.38
CA MET A 111 3.71 14.40 15.70
C MET A 111 3.93 13.10 16.46
N ASP A 112 3.93 13.19 17.80
CA ASP A 112 3.79 12.00 18.64
C ASP A 112 2.39 11.36 18.50
N PRO A 113 2.22 10.07 18.82
CA PRO A 113 0.96 9.36 18.63
C PRO A 113 -0.24 9.96 19.40
N ILE A 114 -0.02 10.56 20.57
CA ILE A 114 -1.10 11.10 21.41
C ILE A 114 -1.61 12.40 20.81
N THR A 115 -0.71 13.32 20.48
CA THR A 115 -1.08 14.60 19.88
C THR A 115 -1.71 14.40 18.50
N ARG A 116 -1.24 13.41 17.72
CA ARG A 116 -1.85 13.03 16.44
C ARG A 116 -3.31 12.65 16.60
N ARG A 117 -3.64 11.77 17.56
CA ARG A 117 -5.04 11.39 17.84
C ARG A 117 -5.91 12.58 18.22
N HIS A 118 -5.40 13.50 19.03
CA HIS A 118 -6.13 14.72 19.35
C HIS A 118 -6.43 15.58 18.11
N VAL A 119 -5.50 15.68 17.16
CA VAL A 119 -5.74 16.39 15.90
C VAL A 119 -6.77 15.64 15.04
N TRP A 120 -6.73 14.32 15.01
CA TRP A 120 -7.73 13.51 14.31
C TRP A 120 -9.13 13.73 14.85
N ASP A 121 -9.30 13.75 16.17
CA ASP A 121 -10.59 14.04 16.82
C ASP A 121 -11.12 15.43 16.40
N ILE A 122 -10.25 16.45 16.37
CA ILE A 122 -10.59 17.81 15.94
C ILE A 122 -11.03 17.84 14.47
N ILE A 123 -10.32 17.13 13.59
CA ILE A 123 -10.65 17.06 12.16
C ILE A 123 -11.99 16.35 11.96
N GLU A 124 -12.23 15.24 12.64
CA GLU A 124 -13.48 14.48 12.55
C GLU A 124 -14.68 15.30 13.07
N ASP A 125 -14.50 16.06 14.15
CA ASP A 125 -15.53 16.99 14.62
C ASP A 125 -15.78 18.16 13.66
N GLY A 126 -14.71 18.70 13.06
CA GLY A 126 -14.76 19.78 12.07
C GLY A 126 -15.32 19.38 10.70
N LYS A 127 -15.42 18.08 10.43
CA LYS A 127 -15.99 17.52 9.18
C LYS A 127 -17.49 17.77 9.04
N LYS A 128 -18.20 18.05 10.14
CA LYS A 128 -19.65 18.31 10.14
C LYS A 128 -19.98 19.58 9.35
N GLY A 129 -20.48 19.41 8.12
CA GLY A 129 -20.85 20.53 7.24
C GLY A 129 -19.71 21.12 6.41
N CYS A 130 -18.52 20.51 6.44
CA CYS A 130 -17.34 20.91 5.69
C CYS A 130 -16.81 19.73 4.86
N ALA A 131 -16.42 19.97 3.61
CA ALA A 131 -15.64 19.01 2.84
C ALA A 131 -14.16 19.18 3.17
N ILE A 132 -13.49 18.12 3.62
CA ILE A 132 -12.06 18.15 3.94
C ILE A 132 -11.30 17.28 2.94
N ILE A 133 -10.29 17.86 2.28
CA ILE A 133 -9.33 17.13 1.47
C ILE A 133 -8.04 17.03 2.27
N LEU A 134 -7.67 15.81 2.64
CA LEU A 134 -6.44 15.52 3.37
C LEU A 134 -5.44 14.83 2.43
N THR A 135 -4.21 15.34 2.40
CA THR A 135 -3.06 14.63 1.82
C THR A 135 -2.18 14.12 2.95
N THR A 136 -1.89 12.83 2.91
CA THR A 136 -1.09 12.16 3.94
C THR A 136 -0.29 11.02 3.34
N HIS A 137 0.91 10.79 3.88
CA HIS A 137 1.69 9.58 3.67
C HIS A 137 1.33 8.48 4.69
N SER A 138 0.56 8.79 5.73
CA SER A 138 0.10 7.84 6.74
C SER A 138 -1.16 7.12 6.27
N ILE A 139 -1.02 5.83 6.03
CA ILE A 139 -2.12 4.97 5.61
C ILE A 139 -3.13 4.79 6.75
N GLU A 140 -2.67 4.76 8.01
CA GLU A 140 -3.52 4.72 9.20
C GLU A 140 -4.42 5.96 9.28
N GLU A 141 -3.85 7.15 9.04
CA GLU A 141 -4.61 8.41 9.03
C GLU A 141 -5.68 8.41 7.93
N ALA A 142 -5.32 7.96 6.73
CA ALA A 142 -6.25 7.87 5.62
C ALA A 142 -7.40 6.88 5.92
N ASP A 143 -7.10 5.74 6.54
CA ASP A 143 -8.11 4.70 6.85
C ASP A 143 -9.11 5.19 7.93
N ILE A 144 -8.65 6.02 8.88
CA ILE A 144 -9.49 6.49 9.99
C ILE A 144 -10.31 7.72 9.63
N LEU A 145 -9.71 8.75 9.02
CA LEU A 145 -10.38 10.05 8.82
C LEU A 145 -11.21 10.13 7.54
N SER A 146 -10.89 9.31 6.53
CA SER A 146 -11.41 9.53 5.17
C SER A 146 -12.66 8.71 4.88
N ASP A 147 -13.70 9.36 4.37
CA ASP A 147 -14.85 8.65 3.79
C ASP A 147 -14.47 7.94 2.49
N ARG A 148 -13.56 8.54 1.73
CA ARG A 148 -13.03 8.03 0.46
C ARG A 148 -11.55 8.33 0.38
N ILE A 149 -10.80 7.35 -0.07
CA ILE A 149 -9.35 7.39 -0.20
C ILE A 149 -9.00 7.38 -1.68
N GLY A 150 -8.16 8.33 -2.09
CA GLY A 150 -7.58 8.38 -3.43
C GLY A 150 -6.10 8.03 -3.37
N ILE A 151 -5.67 7.01 -4.10
CA ILE A 151 -4.25 6.62 -4.17
C ILE A 151 -3.64 7.24 -5.42
N MET A 152 -2.63 8.08 -5.21
CA MET A 152 -1.86 8.71 -6.29
C MET A 152 -0.50 8.04 -6.44
N ALA A 153 -0.10 7.73 -7.68
CA ALA A 153 1.22 7.20 -7.99
C ALA A 153 1.69 7.72 -9.35
N LYS A 154 2.96 8.16 -9.42
CA LYS A 154 3.58 8.72 -10.64
C LYS A 154 2.75 9.85 -11.28
N GLY A 155 2.26 10.77 -10.45
CA GLY A 155 1.49 11.94 -10.88
C GLY A 155 0.06 11.65 -11.36
N ARG A 156 -0.44 10.42 -11.22
CA ARG A 156 -1.80 10.04 -11.63
C ARG A 156 -2.59 9.45 -10.46
N CYS A 157 -3.88 9.79 -10.37
CA CYS A 157 -4.80 9.11 -9.47
C CYS A 157 -5.07 7.71 -10.02
N ARG A 158 -4.66 6.67 -9.28
CA ARG A 158 -4.76 5.28 -9.71
C ARG A 158 -6.10 4.66 -9.33
N CYS A 159 -6.61 5.01 -8.15
CA CYS A 159 -7.92 4.57 -7.70
C CYS A 159 -8.52 5.53 -6.68
N ILE A 160 -9.84 5.49 -6.56
CA ILE A 160 -10.59 6.20 -5.53
C ILE A 160 -11.75 5.32 -5.04
N GLY A 161 -11.96 5.26 -3.73
CA GLY A 161 -13.02 4.45 -3.14
C GLY A 161 -13.03 4.52 -1.62
N THR A 162 -14.02 3.90 -0.99
CA THR A 162 -13.98 3.64 0.46
C THR A 162 -12.85 2.66 0.76
N SER A 163 -12.32 2.67 1.99
CA SER A 163 -11.27 1.73 2.43
C SER A 163 -11.63 0.28 2.10
N ILE A 164 -12.85 -0.16 2.45
CA ILE A 164 -13.31 -1.52 2.18
C ILE A 164 -13.38 -1.85 0.68
N ARG A 165 -13.78 -0.89 -0.16
CA ARG A 165 -13.84 -1.07 -1.62
C ARG A 165 -12.45 -1.17 -2.21
N LEU A 166 -11.48 -0.40 -1.70
CA LEU A 166 -10.10 -0.49 -2.15
C LEU A 166 -9.48 -1.83 -1.75
N LYS A 167 -9.66 -2.25 -0.49
CA LYS A 167 -9.23 -3.57 0.02
C LYS A 167 -9.83 -4.72 -0.78
N SER A 168 -11.13 -4.66 -1.09
CA SER A 168 -11.79 -5.71 -1.87
C SER A 168 -11.42 -5.73 -3.36
N ARG A 169 -11.12 -4.58 -3.98
CA ARG A 169 -10.90 -4.49 -5.44
C ARG A 169 -9.42 -4.59 -5.83
N PHE A 170 -8.54 -4.10 -4.97
CA PHE A 170 -7.10 -4.05 -5.22
C PHE A 170 -6.29 -4.88 -4.22
N GLY A 171 -6.95 -5.45 -3.20
CA GLY A 171 -6.35 -6.51 -2.40
C GLY A 171 -6.11 -7.73 -3.27
N THR A 172 -5.11 -8.52 -2.91
CA THR A 172 -4.84 -9.83 -3.51
C THR A 172 -5.55 -10.92 -2.71
N GLY A 173 -6.79 -10.66 -2.27
CA GLY A 173 -7.60 -11.58 -1.46
C GLY A 173 -7.48 -11.41 0.07
N PHE A 174 -7.62 -12.50 0.80
CA PHE A 174 -7.65 -12.51 2.27
C PHE A 174 -6.29 -12.83 2.87
N ILE A 175 -6.00 -12.25 4.03
CA ILE A 175 -4.83 -12.62 4.83
C ILE A 175 -5.29 -13.60 5.91
N THR A 176 -4.61 -14.74 6.01
CA THR A 176 -4.75 -15.67 7.12
C THR A 176 -3.48 -15.68 7.95
N ASN A 177 -3.59 -15.31 9.21
CA ASN A 177 -2.51 -15.44 10.20
C ASN A 177 -2.78 -16.68 11.06
N VAL A 178 -1.84 -17.61 11.07
CA VAL A 178 -1.88 -18.83 11.89
C VAL A 178 -0.76 -18.71 12.92
N SER A 179 -1.11 -18.62 14.20
CA SER A 179 -0.13 -18.62 15.29
C SER A 179 -0.05 -19.99 15.96
N PHE A 180 1.13 -20.33 16.44
CA PHE A 180 1.43 -21.62 17.07
C PHE A 180 1.60 -21.46 18.57
N THR A 181 1.29 -22.50 19.33
CA THR A 181 1.55 -22.49 20.77
C THR A 181 3.05 -22.57 21.03
N ALA A 182 3.65 -21.50 21.55
CA ALA A 182 4.99 -21.59 22.11
C ALA A 182 4.94 -22.53 23.33
N SER A 183 5.74 -23.60 23.34
CA SER A 183 5.93 -24.39 24.55
C SER A 183 6.62 -23.50 25.58
N ASN A 184 5.86 -22.93 26.52
CA ASN A 184 6.44 -22.24 27.67
C ASN A 184 7.40 -23.21 28.37
N GLY A 185 8.64 -22.78 28.58
CA GLY A 185 9.77 -23.59 29.04
C GLY A 185 9.60 -24.21 30.42
N ALA A 186 8.81 -25.28 30.51
CA ALA A 186 8.87 -26.27 31.57
C ALA A 186 9.01 -27.65 30.91
N SER A 187 10.19 -27.94 30.39
CA SER A 187 10.54 -29.27 29.88
C SER A 187 10.65 -30.25 31.06
N PRO A 188 9.94 -31.39 31.06
CA PRO A 188 10.50 -32.63 31.58
C PRO A 188 11.71 -33.04 30.73
N PRO A 189 12.68 -33.82 31.24
CA PRO A 189 13.85 -34.20 30.46
C PRO A 189 13.44 -35.22 29.39
N GLY A 190 13.24 -34.72 28.17
CA GLY A 190 12.93 -35.50 26.96
C GLY A 190 11.52 -35.21 26.42
N GLY A 191 11.40 -34.31 25.44
CA GLY A 191 10.15 -34.03 24.74
C GLY A 191 10.10 -32.66 24.06
N ASP A 192 10.46 -32.67 22.77
CA ASP A 192 10.07 -31.80 21.65
C ASP A 192 9.98 -30.28 21.85
N VAL A 193 11.01 -29.62 21.32
CA VAL A 193 10.99 -28.29 20.68
C VAL A 193 9.68 -28.10 19.91
N VAL A 194 9.03 -26.93 19.98
CA VAL A 194 7.95 -26.55 19.04
C VAL A 194 8.42 -26.92 17.63
N SER A 195 7.86 -27.99 17.10
CA SER A 195 8.57 -28.76 16.09
C SER A 195 8.31 -28.09 14.74
N LYS A 196 9.36 -27.80 13.97
CA LYS A 196 9.25 -27.40 12.55
C LYS A 196 8.23 -28.27 11.78
N THR A 197 8.05 -29.51 12.24
CA THR A 197 7.03 -30.48 11.83
C THR A 197 5.58 -29.94 11.84
N ASP A 198 5.18 -29.16 12.85
CA ASP A 198 3.82 -28.63 12.98
C ASP A 198 3.56 -27.53 11.94
N GLN A 199 4.56 -26.65 11.75
CA GLN A 199 4.51 -25.63 10.71
C GLN A 199 4.49 -26.25 9.30
N GLU A 200 5.27 -27.30 9.07
CA GLU A 200 5.26 -28.03 7.80
C GLU A 200 3.90 -28.67 7.51
N ALA A 201 3.20 -29.20 8.53
CA ALA A 201 1.86 -29.73 8.37
C ALA A 201 0.87 -28.66 7.90
N VAL A 202 0.91 -27.45 8.49
CA VAL A 202 0.09 -26.31 8.05
C VAL A 202 0.46 -25.87 6.64
N LYS A 203 1.75 -25.72 6.32
CA LYS A 203 2.20 -25.38 4.96
C LYS A 203 1.70 -26.38 3.93
N LYS A 204 1.81 -27.68 4.22
CA LYS A 204 1.31 -28.76 3.36
C LYS A 204 -0.21 -28.72 3.22
N PHE A 205 -0.94 -28.41 4.28
CA PHE A 205 -2.39 -28.28 4.25
C PHE A 205 -2.81 -27.15 3.30
N PHE A 206 -2.21 -25.96 3.44
CA PHE A 206 -2.48 -24.80 2.57
C PHE A 206 -2.06 -25.08 1.11
N LYS A 207 -0.90 -25.71 0.89
CA LYS A 207 -0.45 -26.11 -0.46
C LYS A 207 -1.39 -27.13 -1.11
N THR A 208 -1.90 -28.10 -0.36
CA THR A 208 -2.77 -29.16 -0.92
C THR A 208 -4.16 -28.65 -1.26
N HIS A 209 -4.75 -27.78 -0.42
CA HIS A 209 -6.14 -27.37 -0.56
C HIS A 209 -6.32 -26.10 -1.40
N LEU A 210 -5.34 -25.19 -1.37
CA LEU A 210 -5.44 -23.87 -1.99
C LEU A 210 -4.28 -23.58 -2.96
N ASP A 211 -3.26 -24.44 -3.02
CA ASP A 211 -2.07 -24.26 -3.85
C ASP A 211 -1.36 -22.92 -3.55
N ILE A 212 -1.24 -22.60 -2.26
CA ILE A 212 -0.60 -21.38 -1.77
C ILE A 212 0.51 -21.68 -0.77
N VAL A 213 1.54 -20.83 -0.82
CA VAL A 213 2.68 -20.81 0.10
C VAL A 213 2.58 -19.61 1.04
N PRO A 214 3.17 -19.68 2.24
CA PRO A 214 3.15 -18.55 3.16
C PRO A 214 3.94 -17.36 2.58
N LYS A 215 3.37 -16.17 2.74
CA LYS A 215 4.00 -14.89 2.40
C LYS A 215 5.10 -14.53 3.41
N GLU A 216 4.83 -14.79 4.69
CA GLU A 216 5.80 -14.61 5.78
C GLU A 216 5.83 -15.84 6.67
N GLU A 217 7.04 -16.22 7.07
CA GLU A 217 7.29 -17.35 7.95
C GLU A 217 8.10 -16.88 9.16
N ASN A 218 7.59 -17.15 10.35
CA ASN A 218 8.29 -16.92 11.60
C ASN A 218 8.15 -18.16 12.50
N GLU A 219 8.96 -18.26 13.56
CA GLU A 219 8.92 -19.40 14.48
C GLU A 219 7.58 -19.53 15.21
N THR A 220 6.86 -18.42 15.36
CA THR A 220 5.61 -18.36 16.14
C THR A 220 4.35 -18.19 15.30
N PHE A 221 4.48 -17.82 14.01
CA PHE A 221 3.33 -17.61 13.13
C PHE A 221 3.67 -17.80 11.66
N LEU A 222 2.63 -18.11 10.87
CA LEU A 222 2.66 -18.13 9.40
C LEU A 222 1.60 -17.17 8.87
N ILE A 223 1.95 -16.38 7.86
CA ILE A 223 1.01 -15.49 7.15
C ILE A 223 0.80 -16.00 5.74
N PHE A 224 -0.45 -16.30 5.40
CA PHE A 224 -0.87 -16.70 4.06
C PHE A 224 -1.71 -15.61 3.41
N VAL A 225 -1.53 -15.45 2.10
CA VAL A 225 -2.42 -14.63 1.27
C VAL A 225 -3.24 -15.59 0.42
N ILE A 226 -4.56 -15.58 0.59
CA ILE A 226 -5.49 -16.40 -0.19
C ILE A 226 -6.07 -15.51 -1.30
N PRO A 227 -5.63 -15.66 -2.56
CA PRO A 227 -6.07 -14.78 -3.64
C PRO A 227 -7.52 -14.98 -4.05
N HIS A 228 -8.11 -13.93 -4.64
CA HIS A 228 -9.53 -13.85 -4.99
C HIS A 228 -10.00 -14.99 -5.91
N ASP A 229 -9.13 -15.49 -6.78
CA ASP A 229 -9.39 -16.64 -7.67
C ASP A 229 -9.50 -17.97 -6.91
N ARG A 230 -8.90 -18.08 -5.73
CA ARG A 230 -8.99 -19.23 -4.82
C ARG A 230 -10.11 -19.09 -3.78
N GLU A 231 -10.79 -17.95 -3.70
CA GLU A 231 -11.91 -17.75 -2.76
C GLU A 231 -13.08 -18.71 -2.98
N ALA A 232 -13.34 -19.09 -4.23
CA ALA A 232 -14.37 -20.06 -4.55
C ALA A 232 -14.09 -21.43 -3.90
N LEU A 233 -12.81 -21.78 -3.67
CA LEU A 233 -12.42 -23.01 -2.97
C LEU A 233 -12.67 -22.91 -1.46
N LEU A 234 -12.85 -21.70 -0.93
CA LEU A 234 -13.26 -21.46 0.46
C LEU A 234 -14.78 -21.61 0.66
N THR A 235 -15.59 -21.66 -0.41
CA THR A 235 -17.06 -21.65 -0.34
C THR A 235 -17.72 -22.89 -0.95
N LEU A 236 -18.86 -23.27 -0.39
CA LEU A 236 -19.88 -24.07 -1.09
C LEU A 236 -21.19 -23.28 -1.10
N ILE A 237 -21.88 -23.28 -2.24
CA ILE A 237 -23.29 -22.89 -2.33
C ILE A 237 -24.10 -23.90 -1.49
N ASN A 238 -24.73 -23.45 -0.41
CA ASN A 238 -25.74 -24.25 0.29
C ASN A 238 -27.11 -23.96 -0.37
N PRO A 239 -27.68 -24.90 -1.15
CA PRO A 239 -28.92 -24.65 -1.90
C PRO A 239 -30.18 -24.51 -1.03
N ILE A 240 -30.09 -24.74 0.29
CA ILE A 240 -31.26 -24.78 1.18
C ILE A 240 -31.46 -23.46 1.95
N ALA A 241 -30.43 -22.63 2.13
CA ALA A 241 -30.47 -21.53 3.10
C ALA A 241 -30.37 -20.10 2.50
N ASN A 242 -30.10 -19.95 1.20
CA ASN A 242 -29.87 -18.65 0.54
C ASN A 242 -28.98 -17.69 1.37
N THR A 243 -28.04 -18.27 2.15
CA THR A 243 -27.16 -17.58 3.09
C THR A 243 -25.74 -17.81 2.60
N TYR A 244 -25.07 -16.71 2.23
CA TYR A 244 -23.67 -16.70 1.83
C TYR A 244 -22.79 -16.83 3.08
N LEU A 245 -22.51 -18.04 3.56
CA LEU A 245 -21.50 -18.24 4.60
C LEU A 245 -20.15 -18.59 3.97
N PHE A 246 -19.33 -17.56 3.81
CA PHE A 246 -17.93 -17.65 3.41
C PHE A 246 -17.16 -18.60 4.34
N GLY A 247 -16.35 -19.52 3.80
CA GLY A 247 -15.21 -20.09 4.52
C GLY A 247 -15.41 -21.31 5.42
N LEU A 248 -16.62 -21.87 5.58
CA LEU A 248 -16.83 -22.87 6.63
C LEU A 248 -16.04 -24.18 6.45
N LYS A 249 -15.85 -24.75 5.25
CA LYS A 249 -15.25 -26.10 5.17
C LYS A 249 -13.73 -26.09 5.37
N PHE A 250 -13.00 -25.23 4.64
CA PHE A 250 -11.54 -25.14 4.77
C PHE A 250 -11.12 -24.74 6.19
N PHE A 251 -11.75 -23.69 6.74
CA PHE A 251 -11.42 -23.23 8.09
C PHE A 251 -11.99 -24.14 9.18
N ALA A 252 -13.12 -24.82 8.98
CA ALA A 252 -13.56 -25.86 9.94
C ALA A 252 -12.61 -27.04 9.94
N GLU A 253 -12.14 -27.52 8.79
CA GLU A 253 -11.17 -28.63 8.75
C GLU A 253 -9.84 -28.24 9.39
N LEU A 254 -9.38 -27.00 9.15
CA LEU A 254 -8.21 -26.45 9.81
C LEU A 254 -8.43 -26.28 11.34
N GLN A 255 -9.64 -25.93 11.76
CA GLN A 255 -10.02 -25.78 13.16
C GLN A 255 -10.17 -27.14 13.87
N ASP A 256 -10.66 -28.17 13.18
CA ASP A 256 -10.75 -29.54 13.69
C ASP A 256 -9.35 -30.13 13.86
N LYS A 257 -8.45 -29.86 12.92
CA LYS A 257 -7.04 -30.29 12.96
C LYS A 257 -6.11 -29.38 13.77
N ARG A 258 -6.64 -28.35 14.44
CA ARG A 258 -5.84 -27.38 15.20
C ARG A 258 -4.92 -28.03 16.24
N GLY A 259 -5.40 -29.09 16.89
CA GLY A 259 -4.67 -29.81 17.94
C GLY A 259 -3.55 -30.69 17.37
N GLU A 260 -3.76 -31.23 16.16
CA GLU A 260 -2.75 -32.01 15.43
C GLU A 260 -1.66 -31.11 14.83
N PHE A 261 -2.02 -29.86 14.48
CA PHE A 261 -1.12 -28.89 13.86
C PHE A 261 -0.48 -27.90 14.84
N GLY A 262 -0.67 -28.07 16.16
CA GLY A 262 -0.10 -27.17 17.17
C GLY A 262 -0.56 -25.71 17.06
N ILE A 263 -1.74 -25.46 16.47
CA ILE A 263 -2.24 -24.11 16.18
C ILE A 263 -2.87 -23.52 17.44
N ALA A 264 -2.37 -22.36 17.87
CA ALA A 264 -2.93 -21.57 18.96
C ALA A 264 -4.15 -20.75 18.49
N HIS A 265 -4.00 -20.01 17.40
CA HIS A 265 -5.03 -19.10 16.89
C HIS A 265 -4.97 -18.97 15.38
N ILE A 266 -6.14 -18.81 14.76
CA ILE A 266 -6.29 -18.56 13.32
C ILE A 266 -7.05 -17.26 13.17
N GLN A 267 -6.48 -16.28 12.48
CA GLN A 267 -7.11 -15.01 12.18
C GLN A 267 -7.26 -14.85 10.68
N LEU A 268 -8.49 -14.63 10.23
CA LEU A 268 -8.80 -14.27 8.86
C LEU A 268 -9.10 -12.77 8.80
N GLY A 269 -8.47 -12.05 7.88
CA GLY A 269 -8.66 -10.63 7.68
C GLY A 269 -8.67 -10.25 6.20
N LEU A 270 -9.22 -9.07 5.91
CA LEU A 270 -8.98 -8.42 4.63
C LEU A 270 -7.56 -7.90 4.56
N MET A 271 -7.05 -7.74 3.34
CA MET A 271 -5.78 -7.08 3.10
C MET A 271 -5.73 -5.69 3.73
N THR A 272 -4.58 -5.27 4.25
CA THR A 272 -4.46 -3.92 4.81
C THR A 272 -4.44 -2.89 3.69
N LEU A 273 -4.80 -1.64 4.00
CA LEU A 273 -4.73 -0.56 3.01
C LEU A 273 -3.27 -0.30 2.58
N GLU A 274 -2.32 -0.65 3.43
CA GLU A 274 -0.88 -0.52 3.16
C GLU A 274 -0.45 -1.46 2.04
N GLU A 275 -0.82 -2.73 2.11
CA GLU A 275 -0.44 -3.66 1.05
C GLU A 275 -1.20 -3.38 -0.25
N VAL A 276 -2.44 -2.88 -0.18
CA VAL A 276 -3.17 -2.35 -1.34
C VAL A 276 -2.38 -1.20 -1.99
N PHE A 277 -1.88 -0.26 -1.19
CA PHE A 277 -1.05 0.84 -1.66
C PHE A 277 0.23 0.34 -2.33
N LEU A 278 0.96 -0.60 -1.68
CA LEU A 278 2.18 -1.19 -2.23
C LEU A 278 1.93 -1.91 -3.56
N ASN A 279 0.83 -2.66 -3.66
CA ASN A 279 0.43 -3.33 -4.90
C ASN A 279 0.15 -2.33 -6.03
N ILE A 280 -0.56 -1.25 -5.73
CA ILE A 280 -0.86 -0.19 -6.71
C ILE A 280 0.41 0.56 -7.12
N ALA A 281 1.30 0.87 -6.16
CA ALA A 281 2.57 1.54 -6.43
C ALA A 281 3.47 0.69 -7.32
N LYS A 282 3.60 -0.61 -7.02
CA LYS A 282 4.37 -1.57 -7.83
C LYS A 282 3.82 -1.67 -9.25
N ARG A 283 2.50 -1.80 -9.42
CA ARG A 283 1.85 -1.82 -10.74
C ARG A 283 2.07 -0.51 -11.50
N ALA A 284 1.97 0.62 -10.81
CA ALA A 284 2.21 1.93 -11.40
C ALA A 284 3.65 2.10 -11.90
N GLU A 285 4.63 1.55 -11.19
CA GLU A 285 6.05 1.55 -11.61
C GLU A 285 6.25 0.68 -12.85
N LEU A 286 5.68 -0.53 -12.87
CA LEU A 286 5.76 -1.45 -14.01
C LEU A 286 5.18 -0.81 -15.28
N GLU A 287 3.98 -0.24 -15.18
CA GLU A 287 3.33 0.44 -16.32
C GLU A 287 4.13 1.64 -16.81
N ASN A 288 4.71 2.42 -15.90
CA ASN A 288 5.51 3.58 -16.26
C ASN A 288 6.83 3.19 -16.91
N ALA A 289 7.51 2.17 -16.38
CA ALA A 289 8.74 1.64 -16.96
C ALA A 289 8.50 1.02 -18.34
N ALA A 290 7.37 0.34 -18.55
CA ALA A 290 6.95 -0.17 -19.85
C ALA A 290 6.69 0.98 -20.86
N ALA A 291 6.01 2.03 -20.43
CA ALA A 291 5.74 3.21 -21.26
C ALA A 291 7.02 3.96 -21.67
N GLU A 292 8.02 4.01 -20.78
CA GLU A 292 9.34 4.61 -21.01
C GLU A 292 10.34 3.65 -21.67
N GLN A 293 9.96 2.39 -21.95
CA GLN A 293 10.84 1.32 -22.46
C GLN A 293 12.13 1.15 -21.63
N ARG A 294 12.01 1.30 -20.30
CA ARG A 294 13.14 1.24 -19.39
C ARG A 294 13.65 -0.20 -19.29
N LEU A 295 14.96 -0.37 -19.49
CA LEU A 295 15.66 -1.64 -19.38
C LEU A 295 16.48 -1.69 -18.08
N ALA A 296 16.69 -2.88 -17.54
CA ALA A 296 17.59 -3.18 -16.46
C ALA A 296 18.60 -4.24 -16.89
N THR A 297 19.80 -4.17 -16.31
CA THR A 297 20.87 -5.15 -16.56
C THR A 297 20.78 -6.29 -15.56
N LEU A 298 20.46 -7.49 -16.05
CA LEU A 298 20.55 -8.73 -15.30
C LEU A 298 21.94 -9.36 -15.49
N THR A 299 22.66 -9.59 -14.41
CA THR A 299 23.92 -10.35 -14.46
C THR A 299 23.67 -11.79 -14.02
N LEU A 300 23.93 -12.74 -14.91
CA LEU A 300 23.80 -14.16 -14.64
C LEU A 300 25.00 -14.69 -13.84
N THR A 301 24.83 -15.83 -13.17
CA THR A 301 25.92 -16.56 -12.48
C THR A 301 27.07 -16.96 -13.41
N SER A 302 26.79 -17.12 -14.71
CA SER A 302 27.79 -17.34 -15.75
C SER A 302 28.66 -16.10 -16.07
N GLY A 303 28.35 -14.94 -15.49
CA GLY A 303 28.99 -13.65 -15.79
C GLY A 303 28.40 -12.91 -16.98
N THR A 304 27.43 -13.51 -17.68
CA THR A 304 26.75 -12.89 -18.83
C THR A 304 25.80 -11.79 -18.36
N SER A 305 25.85 -10.61 -19.01
CA SER A 305 24.93 -9.50 -18.73
C SER A 305 23.84 -9.39 -19.80
N LEU A 306 22.58 -9.39 -19.38
CA LEU A 306 21.40 -9.30 -20.24
C LEU A 306 20.65 -7.99 -19.99
N GLN A 307 20.20 -7.30 -21.04
CA GLN A 307 19.25 -6.20 -20.93
C GLN A 307 17.82 -6.75 -20.98
N ILE A 308 17.02 -6.43 -19.97
CA ILE A 308 15.63 -6.89 -19.85
C ILE A 308 14.71 -5.73 -19.49
N PRO A 309 13.45 -5.71 -19.97
CA PRO A 309 12.46 -4.74 -19.52
C PRO A 309 12.28 -4.78 -18.00
N VAL A 310 12.15 -3.60 -17.38
CA VAL A 310 11.89 -3.53 -15.93
C VAL A 310 10.58 -4.26 -15.60
N GLY A 311 10.65 -5.22 -14.68
CA GLY A 311 9.52 -6.05 -14.28
C GLY A 311 9.35 -7.38 -15.01
N ALA A 312 10.25 -7.69 -15.95
CA ALA A 312 10.34 -8.99 -16.61
C ALA A 312 10.47 -10.12 -15.58
N ARG A 313 9.48 -11.01 -15.47
CA ARG A 313 9.52 -12.13 -14.50
C ARG A 313 10.23 -13.36 -15.04
N SER A 314 10.10 -13.64 -16.33
CA SER A 314 10.67 -14.84 -16.95
C SER A 314 11.42 -14.46 -18.22
N VAL A 315 12.72 -14.73 -18.25
CA VAL A 315 13.62 -14.28 -19.33
C VAL A 315 14.37 -15.48 -19.89
N GLY A 316 14.21 -15.72 -21.20
CA GLY A 316 15.02 -16.65 -21.96
C GLY A 316 16.41 -16.10 -22.25
N ILE A 317 17.43 -16.93 -22.08
CA ILE A 317 18.83 -16.62 -22.34
C ILE A 317 19.13 -16.95 -23.82
N PRO A 318 19.40 -15.95 -24.67
CA PRO A 318 19.66 -16.19 -26.09
C PRO A 318 20.95 -16.99 -26.30
N GLY A 319 20.94 -17.91 -27.28
CA GLY A 319 22.11 -18.71 -27.66
C GLY A 319 22.35 -19.96 -26.80
N THR A 320 21.42 -20.31 -25.90
CA THR A 320 21.50 -21.53 -25.05
C THR A 320 20.79 -22.75 -25.65
N GLU A 321 20.43 -22.69 -26.94
CA GLU A 321 19.79 -23.79 -27.64
C GLU A 321 20.78 -24.93 -27.88
N SER A 322 20.45 -26.13 -27.39
CA SER A 322 21.26 -27.33 -27.54
C SER A 322 20.41 -28.52 -28.01
N ALA A 323 21.06 -29.63 -28.38
CA ALA A 323 20.34 -30.86 -28.73
C ALA A 323 19.45 -31.39 -27.57
N GLU A 324 19.82 -31.07 -26.33
CA GLU A 324 19.06 -31.42 -25.12
C GLU A 324 18.00 -30.36 -24.78
N ASN A 325 18.27 -29.08 -25.05
CA ASN A 325 17.37 -27.94 -24.81
C ASN A 325 17.09 -27.18 -26.11
N SER A 326 16.25 -27.75 -26.98
CA SER A 326 15.95 -27.21 -28.32
C SER A 326 15.33 -25.80 -28.34
N ARG A 327 14.80 -25.32 -27.22
CA ARG A 327 14.21 -23.99 -27.05
C ARG A 327 15.07 -23.04 -26.21
N GLY A 328 16.22 -23.50 -25.75
CA GLY A 328 17.09 -22.77 -24.85
C GLY A 328 16.67 -22.84 -23.38
N VAL A 329 17.34 -22.02 -22.59
CA VAL A 329 17.28 -21.95 -21.14
C VAL A 329 16.71 -20.59 -20.73
N MET A 330 15.99 -20.55 -19.61
CA MET A 330 15.44 -19.34 -19.02
C MET A 330 15.81 -19.22 -17.54
N VAL A 331 15.62 -18.01 -17.04
CA VAL A 331 15.70 -17.69 -15.60
C VAL A 331 14.45 -16.92 -15.20
N GLU A 332 14.01 -17.14 -13.96
CA GLU A 332 13.05 -16.26 -13.31
C GLU A 332 13.80 -15.13 -12.62
N VAL A 333 13.36 -13.89 -12.84
CA VAL A 333 14.02 -12.69 -12.31
C VAL A 333 13.24 -12.17 -11.12
N TYR A 334 13.94 -11.97 -10.01
CA TYR A 334 13.39 -11.41 -8.80
C TYR A 334 13.62 -9.91 -8.76
N TRP A 335 12.58 -9.18 -8.39
CA TRP A 335 12.58 -7.71 -8.33
C TRP A 335 12.23 -7.24 -6.93
N HIS A 336 12.93 -6.20 -6.48
CA HIS A 336 12.69 -5.49 -5.22
C HIS A 336 12.47 -3.99 -5.52
N GLN A 337 11.75 -3.27 -4.65
CA GLN A 337 11.65 -1.81 -4.74
C GLN A 337 12.69 -1.16 -3.84
N ASP A 338 13.56 -0.32 -4.39
CA ASP A 338 14.48 0.49 -3.58
C ASP A 338 13.73 1.57 -2.78
N ASP A 339 14.43 2.30 -1.90
CA ASP A 339 13.86 3.38 -1.08
C ASP A 339 13.06 4.44 -1.88
N PRO A 340 13.49 4.86 -3.09
CA PRO A 340 12.69 5.75 -3.93
C PRO A 340 11.52 5.05 -4.67
N GLY A 341 11.36 3.74 -4.52
CA GLY A 341 10.26 2.94 -5.07
C GLY A 341 10.46 2.47 -6.51
N ALA A 342 11.67 2.57 -7.05
CA ALA A 342 12.06 2.03 -8.34
C ALA A 342 12.31 0.51 -8.24
N LEU A 343 11.94 -0.22 -9.29
CA LEU A 343 12.14 -1.66 -9.35
C LEU A 343 13.58 -1.99 -9.76
N CYS A 344 14.29 -2.66 -8.85
CA CYS A 344 15.65 -3.13 -9.01
C CYS A 344 15.67 -4.66 -9.02
N ILE A 345 16.59 -5.24 -9.80
CA ILE A 345 16.78 -6.70 -9.82
C ILE A 345 17.44 -7.11 -8.50
N SER A 346 16.79 -7.98 -7.74
CA SER A 346 17.34 -8.56 -6.51
C SER A 346 18.07 -9.88 -6.74
N GLY A 347 17.78 -10.57 -7.85
CA GLY A 347 18.45 -11.81 -8.23
C GLY A 347 17.72 -12.56 -9.32
N HIS A 348 18.09 -13.80 -9.53
CA HIS A 348 17.42 -14.72 -10.46
C HIS A 348 17.46 -16.17 -9.96
N SER A 349 16.55 -17.01 -10.47
CA SER A 349 16.54 -18.46 -10.22
C SER A 349 17.75 -19.16 -10.84
N SER A 350 17.93 -20.44 -10.53
CA SER A 350 18.79 -21.29 -11.35
C SER A 350 18.30 -21.31 -12.81
N GLU A 351 19.22 -21.55 -13.72
CA GLU A 351 18.95 -21.77 -15.13
C GLU A 351 18.05 -23.01 -15.32
N MET A 352 16.92 -22.84 -16.01
CA MET A 352 15.91 -23.89 -16.24
C MET A 352 15.58 -24.00 -17.73
N PRO A 353 15.31 -25.19 -18.27
CA PRO A 353 14.89 -25.34 -19.67
C PRO A 353 13.55 -24.66 -19.93
N ILE A 354 13.38 -24.06 -21.11
CA ILE A 354 12.10 -23.43 -21.49
C ILE A 354 11.06 -24.53 -21.80
N PRO A 355 9.88 -24.52 -21.15
CA PRO A 355 8.87 -25.54 -21.40
C PRO A 355 8.37 -25.54 -22.86
N PRO A 356 8.00 -26.72 -23.40
CA PRO A 356 7.42 -26.83 -24.75
C PRO A 356 6.05 -26.16 -24.89
N SER A 357 5.34 -25.89 -23.79
CA SER A 357 4.04 -25.20 -23.76
C SER A 357 4.13 -23.67 -23.93
N VAL A 358 5.31 -23.07 -23.74
CA VAL A 358 5.48 -21.61 -23.78
C VAL A 358 5.60 -21.13 -25.23
N GLN A 359 4.80 -20.15 -25.64
CA GLN A 359 4.92 -19.52 -26.95
C GLN A 359 6.06 -18.49 -26.95
N LEU A 360 7.04 -18.69 -27.84
CA LEU A 360 8.11 -17.72 -28.04
C LEU A 360 7.61 -16.55 -28.90
N PRO A 361 7.89 -15.29 -28.53
CA PRO A 361 7.46 -14.14 -29.33
C PRO A 361 8.09 -14.17 -30.73
N ALA A 362 7.27 -13.93 -31.77
CA ALA A 362 7.65 -14.04 -33.19
C ALA A 362 8.84 -13.17 -33.62
N THR A 363 9.17 -12.13 -32.84
CA THR A 363 10.31 -11.24 -33.05
C THR A 363 11.67 -11.87 -32.70
N SER A 364 11.74 -13.02 -32.01
CA SER A 364 13.00 -13.71 -31.72
C SER A 364 13.61 -14.39 -32.96
N VAL A 365 12.77 -14.87 -33.88
CA VAL A 365 13.21 -15.63 -35.06
C VAL A 365 13.88 -14.73 -36.12
N ALA A 366 13.53 -13.44 -36.15
CA ALA A 366 14.11 -12.47 -37.10
C ALA A 366 15.53 -12.00 -36.70
N ASN A 367 15.82 -11.92 -35.39
CA ASN A 367 17.16 -11.59 -34.90
C ASN A 367 18.09 -12.81 -34.83
N MET A 368 17.55 -14.04 -34.82
CA MET A 368 18.34 -15.28 -34.88
C MET A 368 19.15 -15.46 -36.17
N ARG A 369 18.73 -14.85 -37.29
CA ARG A 369 19.41 -15.00 -38.59
C ARG A 369 20.49 -13.94 -38.87
N ARG A 370 20.75 -13.01 -37.95
CA ARG A 370 21.75 -11.93 -38.13
C ARG A 370 22.72 -11.81 -36.96
N SER A 371 23.56 -12.83 -36.74
CA SER A 371 24.83 -12.64 -36.01
C SER A 371 25.82 -13.77 -36.29
N PHE A 372 26.40 -13.79 -37.50
CA PHE A 372 27.67 -14.49 -37.80
C PHE A 372 28.91 -13.60 -37.55
N LEU A 373 28.72 -12.43 -36.93
CA LEU A 373 29.77 -11.53 -36.47
C LEU A 373 29.42 -11.16 -35.03
N GLY A 374 30.37 -11.39 -34.11
CA GLY A 374 30.12 -11.40 -32.66
C GLY A 374 29.45 -10.13 -32.11
N PRO A 375 28.64 -10.21 -31.05
CA PRO A 375 27.96 -9.04 -30.53
C PRO A 375 28.87 -8.27 -29.56
N THR A 376 29.38 -7.12 -30.02
CA THR A 376 29.84 -6.01 -29.17
C THR A 376 28.67 -5.09 -28.82
N GLY A 377 27.51 -5.67 -28.50
CA GLY A 377 26.29 -4.96 -28.15
C GLY A 377 25.59 -5.66 -26.99
N PRO A 378 24.78 -4.94 -26.18
CA PRO A 378 24.10 -5.53 -25.04
C PRO A 378 23.17 -6.66 -25.51
N VAL A 379 23.36 -7.85 -24.96
CA VAL A 379 22.54 -9.03 -25.26
C VAL A 379 21.16 -8.80 -24.63
N HIS A 380 20.09 -8.85 -25.44
CA HIS A 380 18.73 -8.65 -24.95
C HIS A 380 18.10 -9.99 -24.58
N GLY A 381 17.52 -10.08 -23.38
CA GLY A 381 16.80 -11.27 -22.95
C GLY A 381 15.50 -11.47 -23.73
N VAL A 382 15.13 -12.72 -24.00
CA VAL A 382 13.86 -13.04 -24.68
C VAL A 382 12.75 -13.08 -23.64
N MET A 383 11.72 -12.26 -23.81
CA MET A 383 10.61 -12.22 -22.85
C MET A 383 9.68 -13.40 -23.03
N LEU A 384 9.42 -14.12 -21.94
CA LEU A 384 8.51 -15.26 -21.91
C LEU A 384 7.25 -14.91 -21.12
N ASP A 385 6.13 -15.46 -21.55
CA ASP A 385 4.85 -15.31 -20.87
C ASP A 385 4.86 -16.13 -19.56
N SER A 386 4.89 -15.43 -18.42
CA SER A 386 4.98 -16.06 -17.11
C SER A 386 3.77 -16.91 -16.76
N ASP A 387 2.57 -16.59 -17.26
CA ASP A 387 1.36 -17.38 -16.97
C ASP A 387 1.43 -18.78 -17.62
N GLN A 388 2.06 -18.87 -18.79
CA GLN A 388 2.32 -20.15 -19.48
C GLN A 388 3.40 -20.96 -18.79
N ILE A 389 4.36 -20.31 -18.13
CA ILE A 389 5.45 -20.96 -17.39
C ILE A 389 4.95 -21.51 -16.05
N THR A 390 4.15 -20.76 -15.29
CA THR A 390 3.56 -21.24 -14.03
C THR A 390 2.68 -22.47 -14.24
N THR A 391 1.99 -22.55 -15.39
CA THR A 391 1.19 -23.71 -15.78
C THR A 391 2.06 -24.93 -16.14
N ALA A 392 3.29 -24.70 -16.63
CA ALA A 392 4.20 -25.74 -17.11
C ALA A 392 5.14 -26.28 -16.03
N TYR A 393 5.52 -25.44 -15.07
CA TYR A 393 6.26 -25.78 -13.87
C TYR A 393 5.45 -25.36 -12.63
N PRO A 394 4.44 -26.14 -12.22
CA PRO A 394 3.82 -25.94 -10.91
C PRO A 394 4.89 -26.21 -9.84
N GLN A 395 5.32 -25.18 -9.10
CA GLN A 395 6.37 -25.28 -8.08
C GLN A 395 5.90 -25.93 -6.77
#